data_AF-A0A5C8F6M5-F1
#
_entry.id   AF-A0A5C8F6M5-F1
#
_cell.length_a   1.000
_cell.length_b   1.000
_cell.length_c   1.000
_cell.angle_alpha   90.00
_cell.angle_beta   90.00
_cell.angle_gamma   90.00
#
_symmetry.space_group_name_H-M   'P 1'
#
loop_
_entity.id
_entity.type
_entity.pdbx_description
1 polymer ?
#
loop_
_entity_poly.entity_id
_entity_poly.type
_entity_poly.pdbx_seq_one_letter_code
_entity_poly.pdbx_strand_id
1 'polypeptide(L)'
;MNKKFIIFIFILIIFILNTCTAVMLGVPDAFKGYYQSTEPILDKETYLFIRVTTGSLTIYLGEEGQTNIKKNEYTAISPYNILGYDYDYTFENAKMSGVVNFDGRNGANVKINEFNPPFYWEGYCNKVN
;
A
#
# COMPACT_ATOMS: atom_id res chain seq x y z
N MET A 1 -4.04 -48.81 9.40
CA MET A 1 -4.65 -47.46 9.33
C MET A 1 -5.96 -47.55 8.54
N ASN A 2 -7.09 -47.16 9.11
CA ASN A 2 -8.41 -47.32 8.47
C ASN A 2 -8.51 -46.48 7.19
N LYS A 3 -9.04 -47.04 6.09
CA LYS A 3 -9.23 -46.33 4.79
C LYS A 3 -9.95 -44.99 4.96
N LYS A 4 -10.94 -44.92 5.87
CA LYS A 4 -11.68 -43.69 6.21
C LYS A 4 -10.78 -42.60 6.81
N PHE A 5 -9.78 -42.99 7.61
CA PHE A 5 -8.81 -42.10 8.25
C PHE A 5 -7.81 -41.53 7.22
N ILE A 6 -7.40 -42.34 6.25
CA ILE A 6 -6.55 -41.90 5.13
C ILE A 6 -7.29 -40.87 4.27
N ILE A 7 -8.54 -41.14 3.91
CA ILE A 7 -9.37 -40.21 3.11
C ILE A 7 -9.58 -38.89 3.86
N PHE A 8 -9.84 -38.95 5.17
CA PHE A 8 -9.98 -37.75 6.00
C PHE A 8 -8.71 -36.88 6.00
N ILE A 9 -7.53 -37.50 6.12
CA ILE A 9 -6.24 -36.78 6.05
C ILE A 9 -6.06 -36.13 4.67
N PHE A 10 -6.40 -36.82 3.58
CA PHE A 10 -6.29 -36.25 2.23
C PHE A 10 -7.21 -35.05 2.04
N ILE A 11 -8.46 -35.12 2.51
CA ILE A 11 -9.41 -33.99 2.44
C ILE A 11 -8.90 -32.81 3.26
N LEU A 12 -8.36 -33.06 4.46
CA LEU A 12 -7.79 -32.02 5.31
C LEU A 12 -6.58 -31.33 4.65
N ILE A 13 -5.68 -32.10 4.03
CA ILE A 13 -4.52 -31.57 3.29
C ILE A 13 -4.98 -30.70 2.11
N ILE A 14 -5.95 -31.16 1.33
CA ILE A 14 -6.52 -30.39 0.21
C ILE A 14 -7.11 -29.06 0.72
N PHE A 15 -7.82 -29.09 1.84
CA PHE A 15 -8.39 -27.88 2.44
C PHE A 15 -7.31 -26.88 2.87
N ILE A 16 -6.25 -27.35 3.54
CA ILE A 16 -5.14 -26.51 4.00
C ILE A 16 -4.35 -25.93 2.82
N LEU A 17 -4.17 -26.70 1.74
CA LEU A 17 -3.48 -26.24 0.53
C LEU A 17 -4.30 -25.19 -0.25
N ASN A 18 -5.64 -25.24 -0.19
CA ASN A 18 -6.51 -24.26 -0.84
C ASN A 18 -6.66 -22.95 -0.07
N THR A 19 -6.23 -22.88 1.20
CA THR A 19 -6.24 -21.62 1.99
C THR A 19 -4.98 -20.78 1.83
N CYS A 20 -4.13 -21.08 0.85
CA CYS A 20 -2.97 -20.24 0.53
C CYS A 20 -3.42 -18.99 -0.23
N THR A 21 -4.00 -18.01 0.48
CA THR A 21 -4.13 -16.66 -0.05
C THR A 21 -2.71 -16.12 -0.22
N ALA A 22 -2.26 -15.96 -1.47
CA ALA A 22 -0.93 -15.49 -1.78
C ALA A 22 -0.80 -14.03 -1.32
N VAL A 23 -0.35 -13.80 -0.09
CA VAL A 23 -0.03 -12.45 0.38
C VAL A 23 1.24 -12.01 -0.33
N MET A 24 1.16 -10.89 -1.04
CA MET A 24 2.30 -10.28 -1.71
C MET A 24 3.04 -9.37 -0.73
N LEU A 25 4.37 -9.51 -0.70
CA LEU A 25 5.26 -8.60 -0.02
C LEU A 25 5.62 -7.45 -0.97
N GLY A 26 5.38 -6.23 -0.52
CA GLY A 26 5.62 -5.04 -1.33
C GLY A 26 4.60 -4.79 -2.44
N VAL A 27 4.63 -3.58 -3.00
CA VAL A 27 3.78 -3.21 -4.14
C VAL A 27 4.41 -3.66 -5.46
N PRO A 28 3.66 -4.36 -6.35
CA PRO A 28 4.15 -4.77 -7.66
C PRO A 28 4.51 -3.62 -8.59
N ASP A 29 5.44 -3.87 -9.53
CA ASP A 29 5.86 -2.90 -10.55
C ASP A 29 4.71 -2.41 -11.45
N ALA A 30 3.61 -3.17 -11.55
CA ALA A 30 2.41 -2.77 -12.30
C ALA A 30 1.83 -1.42 -11.83
N PHE A 31 2.02 -1.08 -10.55
CA PHE A 31 1.54 0.17 -9.93
C PHE A 31 2.64 1.23 -9.81
N LYS A 32 3.83 1.01 -10.39
CA LYS A 32 4.93 1.99 -10.33
C LYS A 32 4.51 3.34 -10.89
N GLY A 33 4.85 4.42 -10.19
CA GLY A 33 4.58 5.80 -10.60
C GLY A 33 4.43 6.77 -9.42
N TYR A 34 4.06 8.00 -9.74
CA TYR A 34 3.74 9.03 -8.77
C TYR A 34 2.23 9.17 -8.68
N TYR A 35 1.72 9.35 -7.47
CA TYR A 35 0.31 9.54 -7.18
C TYR A 35 0.20 10.81 -6.33
N GLN A 36 -0.74 11.68 -6.66
CA GLN A 36 -1.00 12.94 -5.98
C GLN A 36 -2.45 13.00 -5.52
N SER A 37 -2.73 13.45 -4.29
CA SER A 37 -4.11 13.70 -3.85
C SER A 37 -4.84 14.64 -4.82
N THR A 38 -6.14 14.41 -5.02
CA THR A 38 -6.95 15.28 -5.87
C THR A 38 -7.17 16.67 -5.27
N GLU A 39 -7.05 16.78 -3.96
CA GLU A 39 -7.24 18.01 -3.20
C GLU A 39 -6.08 18.21 -2.23
N PRO A 40 -5.76 19.48 -1.87
CA PRO A 40 -4.87 19.79 -0.76
C PRO A 40 -5.35 19.16 0.56
N ILE A 41 -4.41 18.80 1.44
CA ILE A 41 -4.69 17.98 2.63
C ILE A 41 -4.40 18.67 3.98
N LEU A 42 -3.62 19.76 3.98
CA LEU A 42 -3.29 20.54 5.20
C LEU A 42 -3.75 21.99 5.10
N ASP A 43 -3.58 22.60 3.93
CA ASP A 43 -3.93 23.98 3.62
C ASP A 43 -4.45 24.06 2.17
N LYS A 44 -4.31 25.20 1.48
CA LYS A 44 -4.79 25.36 0.09
C LYS A 44 -3.76 24.92 -0.97
N GLU A 45 -2.54 24.59 -0.57
CA GLU A 45 -1.39 24.39 -1.47
C GLU A 45 -0.65 23.07 -1.22
N THR A 46 -0.85 22.44 -0.06
CA THR A 46 -0.15 21.23 0.36
C THR A 46 -0.91 19.97 -0.07
N TYR A 47 -0.35 19.21 -1.00
CA TYR A 47 -0.88 17.93 -1.48
C TYR A 47 -0.14 16.74 -0.87
N LEU A 48 -0.83 15.60 -0.79
CA LEU A 48 -0.21 14.32 -0.50
C LEU A 48 0.38 13.73 -1.78
N PHE A 49 1.58 13.20 -1.69
CA PHE A 49 2.17 12.41 -2.75
C PHE A 49 2.60 11.02 -2.28
N ILE A 50 2.38 10.03 -3.14
CA ILE A 50 2.85 8.67 -2.99
C ILE A 50 3.64 8.28 -4.23
N ARG A 51 4.91 7.96 -4.03
CA ARG A 51 5.75 7.36 -5.06
C ARG A 51 5.82 5.85 -4.84
N VAL A 52 5.33 5.09 -5.81
CA VAL A 52 5.45 3.64 -5.86
C VAL A 52 6.71 3.29 -6.64
N THR A 53 7.62 2.57 -5.99
CA THR A 53 8.79 1.93 -6.60
C THR A 53 8.72 0.43 -6.41
N THR A 54 9.61 -0.33 -7.03
CA THR A 54 9.64 -1.80 -6.93
C THR A 54 9.58 -2.25 -5.46
N GLY A 55 8.44 -2.81 -5.07
CA GLY A 55 8.15 -3.29 -3.72
C GLY A 55 7.92 -2.22 -2.65
N SER A 56 8.18 -0.93 -2.89
CA SER A 56 8.26 0.09 -1.81
C SER A 56 7.38 1.31 -2.08
N LEU A 57 6.99 2.00 -1.00
CA LEU A 57 6.29 3.29 -1.05
C LEU A 57 7.15 4.41 -0.48
N THR A 58 7.05 5.60 -1.05
CA THR A 58 7.57 6.83 -0.44
C THR A 58 6.42 7.83 -0.36
N ILE A 59 6.11 8.29 0.84
CA ILE A 59 4.99 9.19 1.13
C ILE A 59 5.56 10.53 1.56
N TYR A 60 5.06 11.62 1.00
CA TYR A 60 5.54 12.98 1.29
C TYR A 60 4.46 14.02 1.03
N LEU A 61 4.68 15.22 1.55
CA LEU A 61 3.87 16.40 1.30
C LEU A 61 4.64 17.36 0.41
N GLY A 62 3.92 18.06 -0.48
CA GLY A 62 4.53 19.04 -1.38
C GLY A 62 3.48 19.91 -2.06
N GLU A 63 3.94 20.86 -2.87
CA GLU A 63 3.08 21.69 -3.70
C GLU A 63 2.60 20.92 -4.94
N GLU A 64 1.54 21.42 -5.59
CA GLU A 64 0.97 20.82 -6.80
C GLU A 64 2.06 20.57 -7.87
N GLY A 65 2.12 19.34 -8.40
CA GLY A 65 3.09 18.96 -9.44
C GLY A 65 4.53 18.75 -8.95
N GLN A 66 4.81 18.84 -7.63
CA GLN A 66 6.14 18.60 -7.09
C GLN A 66 6.52 17.10 -7.10
N THR A 67 7.31 16.69 -8.10
CA THR A 67 7.83 15.31 -8.22
C THR A 67 9.26 15.14 -7.69
N ASN A 68 9.98 16.23 -7.43
CA ASN A 68 11.33 16.23 -6.88
C ASN A 68 11.31 16.42 -5.35
N ILE A 69 11.62 15.34 -4.64
CA ILE A 69 11.61 15.28 -3.17
C ILE A 69 13.03 15.26 -2.63
N LYS A 70 13.32 16.03 -1.59
CA LYS A 70 14.58 15.91 -0.84
C LYS A 70 14.47 14.79 0.21
N LYS A 71 15.60 14.14 0.53
CA LYS A 71 15.64 12.92 1.37
C LYS A 71 15.03 13.05 2.77
N ASN A 72 14.94 14.28 3.27
CA ASN A 72 14.48 14.64 4.60
C ASN A 72 12.98 14.98 4.69
N GLU A 73 12.26 15.02 3.57
CA GLU A 73 10.87 15.49 3.51
C GLU A 73 9.85 14.36 3.30
N TYR A 74 10.28 13.09 3.43
CA TYR A 74 9.45 11.93 3.15
C TYR A 74 9.52 10.83 4.21
N THR A 75 8.50 9.98 4.20
CA THR A 75 8.48 8.69 4.91
C THR A 75 8.57 7.56 3.89
N ALA A 76 9.68 6.81 3.93
CA ALA A 76 9.85 5.60 3.12
C ALA A 76 9.31 4.38 3.85
N ILE A 77 8.55 3.58 3.13
CA ILE A 77 8.00 2.30 3.57
C ILE A 77 8.71 1.18 2.82
N SER A 78 9.41 0.34 3.56
CA SER A 78 10.13 -0.83 3.05
C SER A 78 9.15 -1.89 2.52
N PRO A 79 9.53 -2.72 1.53
CA PRO A 79 8.68 -3.82 1.06
C PRO A 79 8.24 -4.79 2.15
N TYR A 80 9.08 -5.02 3.16
CA TYR A 80 8.77 -5.90 4.29
C TYR A 80 7.69 -5.35 5.22
N ASN A 81 7.38 -4.06 5.08
CA ASN A 81 6.37 -3.34 5.84
C ASN A 81 5.06 -3.19 5.06
N ILE A 82 4.94 -3.87 3.90
CA ILE A 82 3.80 -3.78 3.00
C ILE A 82 3.26 -5.18 2.73
N LEU A 83 1.98 -5.37 3.01
CA LEU A 83 1.25 -6.61 2.75
C LEU A 83 0.03 -6.29 1.91
N GLY A 84 -0.14 -7.01 0.81
CA GLY A 84 -1.30 -6.80 -0.04
C GLY A 84 -1.64 -7.99 -0.92
N TYR A 85 -2.75 -7.86 -1.61
CA TYR A 85 -3.21 -8.78 -2.63
C TYR A 85 -3.98 -8.02 -3.70
N ASP A 86 -3.71 -8.34 -4.96
CA ASP A 86 -4.36 -7.73 -6.12
C ASP A 86 -4.17 -6.19 -6.14
N TYR A 87 -5.22 -5.44 -5.80
CA TYR A 87 -5.23 -3.97 -5.76
C TYR A 87 -5.14 -3.38 -4.34
N ASP A 88 -5.23 -4.22 -3.30
CA ASP A 88 -5.33 -3.79 -1.90
C ASP A 88 -4.01 -4.00 -1.16
N TYR A 89 -3.39 -2.92 -0.71
CA TYR A 89 -2.11 -2.95 0.02
C TYR A 89 -2.23 -2.20 1.33
N THR A 90 -1.80 -2.85 2.40
CA THR A 90 -1.64 -2.25 3.73
C THR A 90 -0.16 -2.02 3.99
N PHE A 91 0.15 -0.98 4.75
CA PHE A 91 1.51 -0.74 5.20
C PHE A 91 1.57 -0.25 6.63
N GLU A 92 2.66 -0.57 7.33
CA GLU A 92 2.90 -0.12 8.70
C GLU A 92 4.39 -0.08 9.02
N ASN A 93 4.86 1.04 9.56
CA ASN A 93 6.20 1.18 10.15
C ASN A 93 6.14 1.96 11.46
N ALA A 94 7.29 2.31 12.03
CA ALA A 94 7.35 3.05 13.30
C ALA A 94 6.79 4.49 13.25
N LYS A 95 6.54 5.05 12.06
CA LYS A 95 6.07 6.43 11.86
C LYS A 95 4.61 6.50 11.43
N MET A 96 4.14 5.56 10.63
CA MET A 96 2.80 5.59 10.06
C MET A 96 2.30 4.21 9.64
N SER A 97 0.98 4.11 9.53
CA SER A 97 0.28 3.01 8.87
C SER A 97 -0.73 3.53 7.85
N GLY A 98 -1.18 2.65 6.97
CA GLY A 98 -2.16 3.03 5.97
C GLY A 98 -2.57 1.93 5.03
N VAL A 99 -3.46 2.30 4.12
CA VAL A 99 -4.00 1.44 3.07
C VAL A 99 -3.91 2.19 1.74
N VAL A 100 -3.52 1.47 0.69
CA VAL A 100 -3.55 1.92 -0.70
C VAL A 100 -4.37 0.89 -1.48
N ASN A 101 -5.55 1.30 -1.95
CA ASN A 101 -6.40 0.52 -2.84
C ASN A 101 -6.29 1.11 -4.25
N PHE A 102 -5.58 0.43 -5.14
CA PHE A 102 -5.32 0.91 -6.49
C PHE A 102 -6.55 0.78 -7.39
N ASP A 103 -6.96 1.87 -8.05
CA ASP A 103 -7.94 1.84 -9.13
C ASP A 103 -7.22 1.59 -10.46
N GLY A 104 -6.95 0.31 -10.71
CA GLY A 104 -6.18 -0.13 -11.86
C GLY A 104 -4.78 0.52 -11.89
N ARG A 105 -4.48 1.25 -12.96
CA ARG A 105 -3.21 1.98 -13.13
C ARG A 105 -3.38 3.50 -13.13
N ASN A 106 -4.57 4.01 -12.79
CA ASN A 106 -4.93 5.41 -12.98
C ASN A 106 -4.90 6.22 -11.68
N GLY A 107 -5.08 5.57 -10.53
CA GLY A 107 -5.05 6.23 -9.24
C GLY A 107 -5.17 5.24 -8.09
N ALA A 108 -5.41 5.74 -6.89
CA ALA A 108 -5.61 4.93 -5.70
C ALA A 108 -6.45 5.66 -4.65
N ASN A 109 -7.32 4.92 -3.96
CA ASN A 109 -7.89 5.36 -2.69
C ASN A 109 -6.85 5.10 -1.59
N VAL A 110 -6.59 6.11 -0.78
CA VAL A 110 -5.51 6.10 0.18
C VAL A 110 -6.05 6.49 1.55
N LYS A 111 -5.61 5.77 2.58
CA LYS A 111 -5.80 6.12 3.99
C LYS A 111 -4.45 6.12 4.69
N ILE A 112 -4.15 7.17 5.45
CA ILE A 112 -2.90 7.32 6.19
C ILE A 112 -3.19 7.70 7.64
N ASN A 113 -2.51 7.02 8.55
CA ASN A 113 -2.39 7.37 9.95
C ASN A 113 -0.90 7.60 10.26
N GLU A 114 -0.48 8.85 10.42
CA GLU A 114 0.85 9.18 10.94
C GLU A 114 0.80 9.34 12.46
N PHE A 115 1.82 8.86 13.16
CA PHE A 115 1.79 8.72 14.61
C PHE A 115 2.41 9.92 15.33
N ASN A 116 3.34 10.64 14.70
CA ASN A 116 4.02 11.76 15.35
C ASN A 116 4.62 12.77 14.35
N PRO A 117 4.02 13.97 14.19
CA PRO A 117 2.78 14.41 14.82
C PRO A 117 1.57 13.55 14.35
N PRO A 118 0.54 13.33 15.19
CA PRO A 118 -0.64 12.61 14.77
C PRO A 118 -1.34 13.28 13.60
N PHE A 119 -1.51 12.56 12.50
CA PHE A 119 -2.21 13.03 11.31
C PHE A 119 -3.02 11.89 10.69
N TYR A 120 -4.27 12.18 10.35
CA TYR A 120 -5.15 11.26 9.63
C TYR A 120 -5.58 11.90 8.32
N TRP A 121 -5.53 11.13 7.26
CA TRP A 121 -6.10 11.52 5.98
C TRP A 121 -6.65 10.34 5.21
N GLU A 122 -7.75 10.58 4.51
CA GLU A 122 -8.38 9.65 3.59
C GLU A 122 -8.82 10.42 2.35
N GLY A 123 -8.49 9.89 1.17
CA GLY A 123 -8.90 10.50 -0.09
C GLY A 123 -8.40 9.73 -1.30
N TYR A 124 -8.64 10.31 -2.48
CA TYR A 124 -8.21 9.74 -3.74
C TYR A 124 -6.94 10.42 -4.24
N CYS A 125 -6.02 9.62 -4.78
CA CYS A 125 -4.83 10.09 -5.46
C CYS A 125 -4.87 9.72 -6.93
N ASN A 126 -4.75 10.72 -7.82
CA ASN A 126 -4.53 10.51 -9.24
C ASN A 126 -3.08 10.08 -9.49
N LYS A 127 -2.87 9.15 -10.41
CA LYS A 127 -1.54 8.92 -10.95
C LYS A 127 -1.13 10.12 -11.79
N VAL A 128 0.03 10.68 -11.48
CA VAL A 128 0.63 11.82 -12.18
C VAL A 128 1.92 11.38 -12.87
N ASN A 129 2.21 11.99 -14.03
CA ASN A 129 3.39 11.68 -14.84
C ASN A 129 4.65 12.37 -14.31
#